data_AF-A0A1H7Y9S1-F1
#
_entry.id   AF-A0A1H7Y9S1-F1
#
_cell.length_a   1.000
_cell.length_b   1.000
_cell.length_c   1.000
_cell.angle_alpha   90.00
_cell.angle_beta   90.00
_cell.angle_gamma   90.00
#
_symmetry.space_group_name_H-M   'P 1'
#
loop_
_entity.id
_entity.type
_entity.pdbx_description
1 polymer ?
#
loop_
_entity_poly.entity_id
_entity_poly.type
_entity_poly.pdbx_seq_one_letter_code
_entity_poly.pdbx_strand_id
1 'polypeptide(L)'
;MILGNGTSAAVVNNANSLIDYKGNRIEVSQGDTNITAVPPLDSSPLSREFFHNGYAQVTIDGPTAADFTGTKLSFGYQIGYPVALTGASVQLNTPGLGFELEHTDGIILGDFLGDPNVELGFENRGMLVGDIIPQQNLIVDLEPGGITDVPLVSEKEFDGPGARIRLAGVHGSISGALGQVTLRPYARVETASGDIAMTYGAPVPL
;
A
#
# COMPACT_ATOMS: atom_id res chain seq x y z
N MET A 1 -20.68 -6.59 35.28
CA MET A 1 -20.22 -7.06 33.95
C MET A 1 -19.68 -5.85 33.22
N ILE A 2 -18.37 -5.66 33.22
CA ILE A 2 -17.71 -4.54 32.53
C ILE A 2 -17.35 -5.04 31.15
N LEU A 3 -18.02 -4.53 30.11
CA LEU A 3 -17.62 -4.71 28.72
C LEU A 3 -16.50 -3.71 28.44
N GLY A 4 -15.28 -4.19 28.27
CA GLY A 4 -14.20 -3.40 27.72
C GLY A 4 -14.43 -3.22 26.22
N ASN A 5 -14.58 -1.97 25.76
CA ASN A 5 -14.46 -1.61 24.36
C ASN A 5 -13.01 -1.86 23.92
N GLY A 6 -12.70 -3.09 23.50
CA GLY A 6 -11.49 -3.39 22.75
C GLY A 6 -11.63 -2.78 21.37
N THR A 7 -11.19 -1.54 21.18
CA THR A 7 -10.91 -1.04 19.84
C THR A 7 -9.75 -1.87 19.31
N SER A 8 -10.00 -2.79 18.39
CA SER A 8 -8.95 -3.44 17.61
C SER A 8 -8.24 -2.37 16.82
N ALA A 9 -7.18 -1.79 17.39
CA ALA A 9 -6.28 -0.92 16.67
C ALA A 9 -5.54 -1.78 15.65
N ALA A 10 -5.65 -1.43 14.37
CA ALA A 10 -4.85 -2.03 13.31
C ALA A 10 -3.37 -1.97 13.71
N VAL A 11 -2.67 -3.11 13.64
CA VAL A 11 -1.30 -3.20 14.16
C VAL A 11 -0.37 -2.61 13.11
N VAL A 12 0.27 -1.48 13.44
CA VAL A 12 1.36 -0.93 12.64
C VAL A 12 2.58 -1.85 12.77
N ASN A 13 3.03 -2.42 11.65
CA ASN A 13 4.19 -3.32 11.62
C ASN A 13 5.50 -2.56 11.42
N ASN A 14 5.47 -1.47 10.65
CA ASN A 14 6.62 -0.64 10.35
C ASN A 14 6.16 0.75 9.92
N ALA A 15 6.96 1.76 10.23
CA ALA A 15 6.71 3.12 9.84
C ALA A 15 8.03 3.88 9.66
N ASN A 16 8.03 4.87 8.79
CA ASN A 16 9.10 5.83 8.64
C ASN A 16 8.51 7.22 8.47
N SER A 17 9.18 8.25 8.99
CA SER A 17 8.71 9.62 8.90
C SER A 17 9.82 10.59 8.62
N LEU A 18 9.49 11.67 7.92
CA LEU A 18 10.34 12.84 7.73
C LEU A 18 9.61 14.11 8.16
N ILE A 19 10.38 15.18 8.39
CA ILE A 19 9.84 16.52 8.66
C ILE A 19 10.18 17.40 7.45
N ASP A 20 9.18 18.05 6.86
CA ASP A 20 9.39 18.98 5.75
C ASP A 20 9.97 20.34 6.23
N TYR A 21 10.27 21.23 5.29
CA TYR A 21 10.80 22.57 5.57
C TYR A 21 9.79 23.53 6.23
N LYS A 22 8.49 23.25 6.16
CA LYS A 22 7.38 23.97 6.82
C LYS A 22 7.04 23.39 8.19
N GLY A 23 7.72 22.33 8.62
CA GLY A 23 7.51 21.67 9.92
C GLY A 23 6.39 20.63 9.93
N ASN A 24 5.92 20.17 8.76
CA ASN A 24 4.95 19.08 8.69
C ASN A 24 5.66 17.73 8.80
N ARG A 25 5.13 16.82 9.60
CA ARG A 25 5.61 15.45 9.72
C ARG A 25 4.87 14.56 8.74
N ILE A 26 5.59 14.01 7.77
CA ILE A 26 5.07 13.06 6.80
C ILE A 26 5.50 11.67 7.25
N GLU A 27 4.53 10.84 7.65
CA GLU A 27 4.74 9.45 8.04
C GLU A 27 4.14 8.51 7.00
N VAL A 28 4.90 7.50 6.60
CA VAL A 28 4.42 6.34 5.87
C VAL A 28 4.51 5.11 6.77
N SER A 29 3.43 4.36 6.86
CA SER A 29 3.33 3.16 7.70
C SER A 29 2.70 2.00 6.93
N GLN A 30 3.07 0.78 7.33
CA GLN A 30 2.41 -0.44 6.89
C GLN A 30 1.94 -1.20 8.12
N GLY A 31 0.77 -1.81 8.02
CA GLY A 31 0.20 -2.57 9.12
C GLY A 31 -0.66 -3.73 8.65
N ASP A 32 -1.06 -4.55 9.61
CA ASP A 32 -1.77 -5.82 9.42
C ASP A 32 -1.18 -6.70 8.30
N THR A 33 0.13 -6.61 8.10
CA THR A 33 0.85 -7.32 7.04
C THR A 33 0.84 -8.82 7.35
N ASN A 34 0.04 -9.56 6.59
CA ASN A 34 -0.02 -11.01 6.66
C ASN A 34 0.29 -11.58 5.27
N ILE A 35 1.46 -12.20 5.15
CA ILE A 35 1.92 -12.88 3.95
C ILE A 35 1.93 -14.38 4.24
N THR A 36 1.14 -15.14 3.50
CA THR A 36 1.05 -16.59 3.62
C THR A 36 1.57 -17.25 2.36
N ALA A 37 2.70 -17.94 2.44
CA ALA A 37 3.19 -18.79 1.37
C ALA A 37 2.32 -20.04 1.24
N VAL A 38 1.99 -20.42 0.01
CA VAL A 38 1.19 -21.61 -0.29
C VAL A 38 1.92 -22.48 -1.32
N PRO A 39 1.68 -23.80 -1.33
CA PRO A 39 2.16 -24.66 -2.40
C PRO A 39 1.68 -24.14 -3.76
N PRO A 40 2.54 -24.13 -4.78
CA PRO A 40 2.18 -23.60 -6.08
C PRO A 40 1.18 -24.51 -6.79
N LEU A 41 0.19 -23.91 -7.45
CA LEU A 41 -0.91 -24.61 -8.11
C LEU A 41 -0.43 -25.40 -9.34
N ASP A 42 0.64 -24.92 -9.99
CA ASP A 42 1.30 -25.60 -11.11
C ASP A 42 2.14 -26.82 -10.68
N SER A 43 2.26 -27.08 -9.37
CA SER A 43 3.08 -28.15 -8.76
C SER A 43 4.56 -28.10 -9.16
N SER A 44 5.04 -26.96 -9.66
CA SER A 44 6.42 -26.78 -10.08
C SER A 44 7.31 -26.52 -8.87
N PRO A 45 8.45 -27.21 -8.72
CA PRO A 45 9.40 -26.93 -7.65
C PRO A 45 10.10 -25.57 -7.81
N LEU A 46 9.97 -24.96 -8.99
CA LEU A 46 10.53 -23.65 -9.36
C LEU A 46 9.53 -22.51 -9.19
N SER A 47 8.31 -22.84 -8.78
CA SER A 47 7.25 -21.87 -8.56
C SER A 47 7.04 -21.65 -7.06
N ARG A 48 6.67 -20.42 -6.70
CA ARG A 48 6.25 -20.02 -5.35
C ARG A 48 4.96 -19.23 -5.47
N GLU A 49 4.05 -19.46 -4.54
CA GLU A 49 2.80 -18.72 -4.48
C GLU A 49 2.60 -18.15 -3.08
N PHE A 50 1.97 -16.99 -3.01
CA PHE A 50 1.65 -16.36 -1.75
C PHE A 50 0.34 -15.56 -1.82
N PHE A 51 -0.26 -15.39 -0.66
CA PHE A 51 -1.34 -14.43 -0.45
C PHE A 51 -0.89 -13.32 0.50
N HIS A 52 -1.20 -12.08 0.16
CA HIS A 52 -0.91 -10.92 0.99
C HIS A 52 -2.19 -10.16 1.36
N ASN A 53 -2.31 -9.87 2.65
CA ASN A 53 -3.31 -8.98 3.23
C ASN A 53 -2.59 -7.93 4.08
N GLY A 54 -3.13 -6.72 4.14
CA GLY A 54 -2.60 -5.66 5.01
C GLY A 54 -3.06 -4.28 4.56
N TYR A 55 -2.42 -3.24 5.09
CA TYR A 55 -2.62 -1.88 4.62
C TYR A 55 -1.30 -1.11 4.57
N ALA A 56 -1.29 -0.10 3.72
CA ALA A 56 -0.29 0.96 3.72
C ALA A 56 -1.00 2.28 3.97
N GLN A 57 -0.46 3.12 4.83
CA GLN A 57 -1.04 4.40 5.21
C GLN A 57 0.02 5.49 5.16
N VAL A 58 -0.40 6.67 4.74
CA VAL A 58 0.33 7.91 4.90
C VAL A 58 -0.47 8.82 5.81
N THR A 59 0.21 9.42 6.78
CA THR A 59 -0.33 10.46 7.65
C THR A 59 0.61 11.66 7.62
N ILE A 60 0.04 12.84 7.44
CA ILE A 60 0.73 14.13 7.42
C ILE A 60 0.20 14.92 8.61
N ASP A 61 1.06 15.15 9.59
CA ASP A 61 0.74 15.91 10.80
C ASP A 61 1.45 17.25 10.78
N GLY A 62 0.71 18.36 10.81
CA GLY A 62 1.31 19.69 10.83
C GLY A 62 0.35 20.82 10.54
N PRO A 63 0.79 22.07 10.69
CA PRO A 63 -0.06 23.25 10.56
C PRO A 63 -0.63 23.45 9.15
N THR A 64 0.01 22.91 8.12
CA THR A 64 -0.47 22.98 6.72
C THR A 64 -0.81 21.61 6.16
N ALA A 65 -1.08 20.61 7.00
CA ALA A 65 -1.34 19.24 6.57
C ALA A 65 -2.60 19.11 5.70
N ALA A 66 -3.63 19.91 5.98
CA ALA A 66 -4.87 19.92 5.19
C ALA A 66 -4.68 20.46 3.76
N ASP A 67 -3.67 21.31 3.55
CA ASP A 67 -3.39 21.96 2.27
C ASP A 67 -2.47 21.14 1.35
N PHE A 68 -2.11 19.90 1.73
CA PHE A 68 -1.29 19.05 0.87
C PHE A 68 -2.09 18.61 -0.35
N THR A 69 -1.55 18.88 -1.53
CA THR A 69 -2.15 18.47 -2.81
C THR A 69 -1.11 17.75 -3.67
N GLY A 70 -1.54 16.77 -4.45
CA GLY A 70 -0.68 16.04 -5.39
C GLY A 70 0.38 15.17 -4.71
N THR A 71 0.09 14.66 -3.51
CA THR A 71 0.98 13.70 -2.85
C THR A 71 0.77 12.33 -3.50
N LYS A 72 1.86 11.64 -3.82
CA LYS A 72 1.85 10.35 -4.50
C LYS A 72 2.17 9.23 -3.53
N LEU A 73 1.27 8.25 -3.44
CA LEU A 73 1.47 7.01 -2.69
C LEU A 73 1.78 5.87 -3.66
N SER A 74 2.91 5.19 -3.42
CA SER A 74 3.31 3.98 -4.14
C SER A 74 3.45 2.81 -3.17
N PHE A 75 2.96 1.64 -3.57
CA PHE A 75 3.04 0.40 -2.79
C PHE A 75 3.48 -0.75 -3.71
N GLY A 76 4.34 -1.63 -3.22
CA GLY A 76 4.80 -2.77 -4.01
C GLY A 76 5.57 -3.80 -3.20
N TYR A 77 6.27 -4.69 -3.91
CA TYR A 77 7.08 -5.74 -3.32
C TYR A 77 8.47 -5.80 -3.94
N GLN A 78 9.44 -6.11 -3.10
CA GLN A 78 10.77 -6.55 -3.49
C GLN A 78 10.81 -8.07 -3.44
N ILE A 79 11.18 -8.69 -4.54
CA ILE A 79 11.32 -10.14 -4.66
C ILE A 79 12.81 -10.45 -4.82
N GLY A 80 13.40 -11.05 -3.80
CA GLY A 80 14.79 -11.50 -3.80
C GLY A 80 14.88 -12.98 -4.15
N TYR A 81 15.70 -13.31 -5.14
CA TYR A 81 15.96 -14.69 -5.57
C TYR A 81 17.41 -14.82 -6.05
N PRO A 82 18.08 -15.96 -5.82
CA PRO A 82 19.49 -16.09 -6.16
C PRO A 82 19.71 -16.33 -7.65
N VAL A 83 18.80 -17.07 -8.33
CA VAL A 83 18.88 -17.32 -9.77
C VAL A 83 17.47 -17.33 -10.38
N ALA A 84 17.29 -16.59 -11.48
CA ALA A 84 16.11 -16.71 -12.33
C ALA A 84 16.48 -17.46 -13.62
N LEU A 85 15.63 -18.40 -14.01
CA LEU A 85 15.71 -19.08 -15.30
C LEU A 85 15.18 -18.18 -16.43
N THR A 86 15.56 -18.49 -17.66
CA THR A 86 15.00 -17.80 -18.83
C THR A 86 13.48 -18.00 -18.89
N GLY A 87 12.72 -16.91 -18.91
CA GLY A 87 11.25 -16.93 -18.86
C GLY A 87 10.66 -16.94 -17.45
N ALA A 88 11.48 -16.75 -16.41
CA ALA A 88 11.01 -16.52 -15.06
C ALA A 88 10.18 -15.23 -14.99
N SER A 89 9.07 -15.29 -14.29
CA SER A 89 8.12 -14.17 -14.20
C SER A 89 7.41 -14.14 -12.86
N VAL A 90 6.93 -12.97 -12.50
CA VAL A 90 6.08 -12.75 -11.34
C VAL A 90 4.73 -12.29 -11.85
N GLN A 91 3.69 -13.00 -11.45
CA GLN A 91 2.31 -12.63 -11.69
C GLN A 91 1.67 -12.19 -10.37
N LEU A 92 1.10 -10.98 -10.33
CA LEU A 92 0.29 -10.51 -9.22
C LEU A 92 -1.13 -10.28 -9.67
N ASN A 93 -2.08 -10.87 -8.95
CA ASN A 93 -3.50 -10.68 -9.11
C ASN A 93 -4.08 -9.97 -7.88
N THR A 94 -4.76 -8.85 -8.11
CA THR A 94 -5.45 -8.11 -7.04
C THR A 94 -6.97 -8.19 -7.27
N PRO A 95 -7.77 -8.68 -6.29
CA PRO A 95 -9.22 -8.74 -6.43
C PRO A 95 -9.93 -7.39 -6.21
N GLY A 96 -9.18 -6.31 -5.97
CA GLY A 96 -9.64 -4.94 -5.79
C GLY A 96 -9.02 -4.34 -4.53
N LEU A 97 -8.45 -3.13 -4.61
CA LEU A 97 -7.84 -2.49 -3.45
C LEU A 97 -8.75 -1.39 -2.93
N GLY A 98 -8.88 -1.30 -1.60
CA GLY A 98 -9.59 -0.20 -0.96
C GLY A 98 -8.68 1.02 -0.86
N PHE A 99 -9.18 2.19 -1.23
CA PHE A 99 -8.50 3.47 -1.03
C PHE A 99 -9.34 4.36 -0.12
N GLU A 100 -8.72 4.92 0.91
CA GLU A 100 -9.36 5.79 1.90
C GLU A 100 -8.52 7.06 2.05
N LEU A 101 -9.17 8.22 2.07
CA LEU A 101 -8.54 9.52 2.32
C LEU A 101 -8.90 9.98 3.73
N GLU A 102 -7.94 10.54 4.45
CA GLU A 102 -8.22 11.28 5.69
C GLU A 102 -8.39 12.76 5.34
N HIS A 103 -9.52 13.35 5.72
CA HIS A 103 -9.80 14.78 5.55
C HIS A 103 -10.21 15.38 6.90
N THR A 104 -9.65 16.55 7.24
CA THR A 104 -9.93 17.26 8.50
C THR A 104 -11.09 18.25 8.36
N ASP A 105 -11.33 18.77 7.15
CA ASP A 105 -12.44 19.69 6.87
C ASP A 105 -13.67 18.93 6.34
N GLY A 106 -14.85 19.45 6.62
CA GLY A 106 -16.12 18.81 6.25
C GLY A 106 -16.18 18.51 4.75
N ILE A 107 -16.69 17.31 4.40
CA ILE A 107 -16.81 16.88 3.01
C ILE A 107 -17.80 17.82 2.28
N ILE A 108 -17.30 18.56 1.28
CA ILE A 108 -18.15 19.23 0.29
C ILE A 108 -18.47 18.21 -0.80
N LEU A 109 -19.70 17.67 -0.79
CA LEU A 109 -20.18 16.69 -1.78
C LEU A 109 -20.44 17.30 -3.17
N GLY A 110 -20.10 18.57 -3.37
CA GLY A 110 -20.41 19.31 -4.59
C GLY A 110 -19.65 18.85 -5.84
N ASP A 111 -18.48 18.21 -5.67
CA ASP A 111 -17.74 17.64 -6.81
C ASP A 111 -18.36 16.32 -7.32
N PHE A 112 -19.07 15.58 -6.45
CA PHE A 112 -19.68 14.29 -6.82
C PHE A 112 -21.15 14.42 -7.27
N LEU A 113 -21.88 15.44 -6.79
CA LEU A 113 -23.30 15.65 -7.09
C LEU A 113 -23.56 16.85 -8.02
N GLY A 114 -22.54 17.61 -8.39
CA GLY A 114 -22.66 18.77 -9.29
C GLY A 114 -23.34 19.99 -8.66
N ASP A 115 -23.47 20.06 -7.33
CA ASP A 115 -24.03 21.20 -6.60
C ASP A 115 -23.07 21.68 -5.50
N PRO A 116 -22.44 22.86 -5.63
CA PRO A 116 -21.41 23.35 -4.71
C PRO A 116 -21.89 23.74 -3.31
N ASN A 117 -23.16 23.52 -2.95
CA ASN A 117 -23.75 24.00 -1.67
C ASN A 117 -24.18 22.89 -0.70
N VAL A 118 -23.77 21.63 -0.91
CA VAL A 118 -24.09 20.53 0.02
C VAL A 118 -22.89 20.26 0.94
N GLU A 119 -22.91 20.90 2.12
CA GLU A 119 -21.98 20.68 3.22
C GLU A 119 -22.59 19.68 4.22
N LEU A 120 -22.00 18.48 4.36
CA LEU A 120 -22.39 17.51 5.38
C LEU A 120 -21.35 17.50 6.49
N GLY A 121 -21.68 18.11 7.64
CA GLY A 121 -20.84 18.10 8.83
C GLY A 121 -20.77 16.71 9.47
N PHE A 122 -19.70 15.97 9.21
CA PHE A 122 -19.34 14.77 9.96
C PHE A 122 -18.23 15.12 10.95
N GLU A 123 -18.60 15.34 12.21
CA GLU A 123 -17.61 15.35 13.29
C GLU A 123 -17.04 13.93 13.42
N ASN A 124 -15.72 13.80 13.27
CA ASN A 124 -14.91 12.57 13.21
C ASN A 124 -14.88 11.80 11.87
N ARG A 125 -13.76 11.98 11.14
CA ARG A 125 -13.21 11.08 10.11
C ARG A 125 -14.21 10.71 9.01
N GLY A 126 -14.47 11.65 8.12
CA GLY A 126 -15.23 11.42 6.89
C GLY A 126 -14.50 10.44 5.97
N MET A 127 -14.92 9.17 6.01
CA MET A 127 -14.44 8.11 5.15
C MET A 127 -15.01 8.29 3.73
N LEU A 128 -14.26 8.95 2.83
CA LEU A 128 -14.54 8.91 1.40
C LEU A 128 -14.14 7.52 0.86
N VAL A 129 -15.04 6.54 0.95
CA VAL A 129 -14.93 5.25 0.26
C VAL A 129 -15.21 5.48 -1.23
N GLY A 130 -14.27 6.10 -1.93
CA GLY A 130 -14.52 6.68 -3.25
C GLY A 130 -13.91 5.90 -4.42
N ASP A 131 -12.72 5.32 -4.26
CA ASP A 131 -11.98 4.82 -5.42
C ASP A 131 -11.42 3.42 -5.17
N ILE A 132 -12.12 2.42 -5.67
CA ILE A 132 -11.61 1.05 -5.72
C ILE A 132 -10.50 1.00 -6.78
N ILE A 133 -9.27 0.65 -6.39
CA ILE A 133 -8.23 0.39 -7.40
C ILE A 133 -8.67 -0.90 -8.11
N PRO A 134 -8.93 -0.86 -9.44
CA PRO A 134 -9.49 -1.99 -10.15
C PRO A 134 -8.56 -3.20 -10.07
N GLN A 135 -9.14 -4.38 -10.33
CA GLN A 135 -8.38 -5.62 -10.38
C GLN A 135 -7.27 -5.51 -11.42
N GLN A 136 -6.03 -5.83 -11.03
CA GLN A 136 -4.88 -5.78 -11.91
C GLN A 136 -4.22 -7.16 -11.96
N ASN A 137 -3.81 -7.53 -13.18
CA ASN A 137 -2.93 -8.65 -13.42
C ASN A 137 -1.59 -8.09 -13.89
N LEU A 138 -0.60 -8.04 -13.01
CA LEU A 138 0.73 -7.53 -13.32
C LEU A 138 1.66 -8.70 -13.58
N ILE A 139 2.32 -8.71 -14.75
CA ILE A 139 3.34 -9.69 -15.11
C ILE A 139 4.66 -8.95 -15.24
N VAL A 140 5.67 -9.35 -14.45
CA VAL A 140 7.03 -8.79 -14.50
C VAL A 140 8.01 -9.91 -14.77
N ASP A 141 8.79 -9.78 -15.83
CA ASP A 141 9.87 -10.72 -16.14
C ASP A 141 11.02 -10.56 -15.13
N LEU A 142 11.55 -11.69 -14.66
CA LEU A 142 12.64 -11.71 -13.71
C LEU A 142 13.98 -11.68 -14.44
N GLU A 143 14.79 -10.67 -14.12
CA GLU A 143 16.17 -10.60 -14.60
C GLU A 143 17.05 -11.63 -13.87
N PRO A 144 18.13 -12.16 -14.48
CA PRO A 144 18.98 -13.17 -13.84
C PRO A 144 19.68 -12.68 -12.56
N GLY A 145 19.10 -13.04 -11.41
CA GLY A 145 19.65 -12.83 -10.07
C GLY A 145 19.44 -11.42 -9.51
N GLY A 146 19.20 -11.33 -8.19
CA GLY A 146 19.13 -10.05 -7.47
C GLY A 146 17.81 -9.82 -6.74
N ILE A 147 17.40 -8.55 -6.69
CA ILE A 147 16.14 -8.09 -6.11
C ILE A 147 15.37 -7.37 -7.21
N THR A 148 14.13 -7.79 -7.44
CA THR A 148 13.22 -7.14 -8.39
C THR A 148 12.15 -6.37 -7.65
N ASP A 149 11.98 -5.10 -8.00
CA ASP A 149 10.89 -4.25 -7.51
C ASP A 149 9.65 -4.46 -8.40
N VAL A 150 8.55 -4.85 -7.77
CA VAL A 150 7.26 -5.05 -8.43
C VAL A 150 6.24 -4.08 -7.83
N PRO A 151 5.96 -2.95 -8.49
CA PRO A 151 5.03 -1.95 -7.99
C PRO A 151 3.59 -2.45 -8.19
N LEU A 152 2.81 -2.49 -7.11
CA LEU A 152 1.40 -2.87 -7.15
C LEU A 152 0.49 -1.65 -7.37
N VAL A 153 0.83 -0.55 -6.72
CA VAL A 153 0.19 0.75 -6.90
C VAL A 153 1.31 1.74 -7.17
N SER A 154 1.26 2.35 -8.35
CA SER A 154 2.26 3.32 -8.78
C SER A 154 1.65 4.71 -8.73
N GLU A 155 2.26 5.60 -7.93
CA GLU A 155 2.02 7.04 -7.97
C GLU A 155 0.54 7.44 -7.83
N LYS A 156 -0.20 6.78 -6.94
CA LYS A 156 -1.59 7.16 -6.68
C LYS A 156 -1.61 8.53 -6.00
N GLU A 157 -2.10 9.52 -6.73
CA GLU A 157 -2.25 10.88 -6.22
C GLU A 157 -3.39 10.96 -5.20
N PHE A 158 -3.13 11.72 -4.14
CA PHE A 158 -4.11 12.08 -3.13
C PHE A 158 -3.84 13.46 -2.56
N ASP A 159 -4.92 14.03 -2.04
CA ASP A 159 -4.95 15.33 -1.39
C ASP A 159 -5.39 15.17 0.06
N GLY A 160 -4.96 16.11 0.89
CA GLY A 160 -5.27 16.17 2.32
C GLY A 160 -4.24 15.48 3.21
N PRO A 161 -4.55 15.42 4.52
CA PRO A 161 -3.60 15.04 5.56
C PRO A 161 -3.28 13.53 5.59
N GLY A 162 -3.94 12.68 4.81
CA GLY A 162 -3.59 11.26 4.81
C GLY A 162 -4.31 10.45 3.77
N ALA A 163 -3.75 9.29 3.48
CA ALA A 163 -4.34 8.29 2.60
C ALA A 163 -3.99 6.88 3.08
N ARG A 164 -4.88 5.92 2.85
CA ARG A 164 -4.71 4.53 3.22
C ARG A 164 -5.13 3.62 2.07
N ILE A 165 -4.22 2.74 1.66
CA ILE A 165 -4.47 1.63 0.74
C ILE A 165 -4.66 0.36 1.58
N ARG A 166 -5.77 -0.33 1.37
CA ARG A 166 -6.07 -1.63 1.98
C ARG A 166 -5.97 -2.74 0.94
N LEU A 167 -5.21 -3.77 1.30
CA LEU A 167 -4.97 -4.95 0.50
C LEU A 167 -5.66 -6.14 1.15
N ALA A 168 -6.53 -6.80 0.40
CA ALA A 168 -7.19 -8.03 0.81
C ALA A 168 -7.14 -9.03 -0.33
N GLY A 169 -6.57 -10.21 -0.08
CA GLY A 169 -6.52 -11.31 -1.03
C GLY A 169 -5.62 -11.08 -2.24
N VAL A 170 -4.54 -10.31 -2.11
CA VAL A 170 -3.56 -10.19 -3.20
C VAL A 170 -2.89 -11.54 -3.38
N HIS A 171 -2.97 -12.11 -4.59
CA HIS A 171 -2.32 -13.36 -4.95
C HIS A 171 -1.08 -13.07 -5.77
N GLY A 172 0.06 -13.58 -5.36
CA GLY A 172 1.30 -13.51 -6.11
C GLY A 172 1.78 -14.91 -6.48
N SER A 173 2.21 -15.08 -7.71
CA SER A 173 2.87 -16.29 -8.22
C SER A 173 4.21 -15.91 -8.83
N ILE A 174 5.27 -16.61 -8.45
CA ILE A 174 6.63 -16.40 -8.92
C ILE A 174 7.06 -17.70 -9.58
N SER A 175 7.40 -17.67 -10.86
CA SER A 175 7.81 -18.85 -11.63
C SER A 175 9.25 -18.73 -12.10
N GLY A 176 9.95 -19.87 -12.21
CA GLY A 176 11.31 -19.94 -12.75
C GLY A 176 12.40 -19.43 -11.80
N ALA A 177 12.09 -19.27 -10.52
CA ALA A 177 13.06 -18.89 -9.50
C ALA A 177 13.69 -20.14 -8.87
N LEU A 178 15.02 -20.21 -8.90
CA LEU A 178 15.81 -21.27 -8.28
C LEU A 178 16.35 -20.79 -6.94
N GLY A 179 16.17 -21.58 -5.88
CA GLY A 179 16.68 -21.30 -4.54
C GLY A 179 15.62 -20.75 -3.58
N GLN A 180 16.08 -20.11 -2.50
CA GLN A 180 15.19 -19.45 -1.54
C GLN A 180 14.71 -18.13 -2.13
N VAL A 181 13.39 -17.96 -2.22
CA VAL A 181 12.76 -16.71 -2.63
C VAL A 181 12.33 -15.97 -1.37
N THR A 182 12.55 -14.65 -1.34
CA THR A 182 12.14 -13.78 -0.24
C THR A 182 11.30 -12.64 -0.79
N LEU A 183 10.21 -12.34 -0.09
CA LEU A 183 9.30 -11.24 -0.42
C LEU A 183 9.42 -10.16 0.65
N ARG A 184 9.56 -8.91 0.24
CA ARG A 184 9.56 -7.76 1.14
C ARG A 184 8.59 -6.70 0.62
N PRO A 185 7.47 -6.43 1.31
CA PRO A 185 6.59 -5.34 0.93
C PRO A 185 7.24 -3.99 1.24
N TYR A 186 6.94 -2.98 0.45
CA TYR A 186 7.37 -1.61 0.69
C TYR A 186 6.23 -0.62 0.45
N ALA A 187 6.28 0.51 1.16
CA ALA A 187 5.44 1.67 0.90
C ALA A 187 6.31 2.92 0.76
N ARG A 188 6.01 3.75 -0.23
CA ARG A 188 6.72 4.99 -0.55
C ARG A 188 5.70 6.11 -0.71
N VAL A 189 6.00 7.24 -0.11
CA VAL A 189 5.28 8.50 -0.34
C VAL A 189 6.23 9.52 -0.94
N GLU A 190 5.72 10.30 -1.88
CA GLU A 190 6.39 11.44 -2.49
C GLU A 190 5.44 12.62 -2.46
N THR A 191 5.84 13.70 -1.80
CA THR A 191 5.04 14.93 -1.75
C THR A 191 5.29 15.79 -2.97
N ALA A 192 4.36 16.71 -3.29
CA ALA A 192 4.56 17.68 -4.36
C ALA A 192 5.77 18.62 -4.15
N SER A 193 6.25 18.76 -2.91
CA SER A 193 7.47 19.52 -2.60
C SER A 193 8.76 18.75 -2.93
N GLY A 194 8.65 17.46 -3.27
CA GLY A 194 9.79 16.57 -3.56
C GLY A 194 10.33 15.82 -2.34
N ASP A 195 9.67 15.90 -1.18
CA ASP A 195 10.04 15.11 -0.01
C ASP A 195 9.60 13.66 -0.18
N ILE A 196 10.49 12.71 0.10
CA ILE A 196 10.28 11.28 -0.12
C ILE A 196 10.51 10.51 1.18
N ALA A 197 9.49 9.80 1.65
CA ALA A 197 9.61 8.85 2.75
C ALA A 197 9.31 7.42 2.25
N MET A 198 10.02 6.44 2.78
CA MET A 198 9.84 5.04 2.40
C MET A 198 10.00 4.14 3.62
N THR A 199 9.14 3.13 3.73
CA THR A 199 9.21 2.08 4.75
C THR A 199 9.25 0.72 4.08
N TYR A 200 9.86 -0.24 4.78
CA TYR A 200 10.03 -1.60 4.34
C TYR A 200 9.51 -2.56 5.41
N GLY A 201 8.75 -3.56 4.98
CA GLY A 201 8.35 -4.66 5.83
C GLY A 201 9.49 -5.64 6.13
N ALA A 202 9.23 -6.53 7.09
CA ALA A 202 10.12 -7.66 7.33
C ALA A 202 10.11 -8.60 6.10
N PRO A 203 11.26 -9.10 5.64
CA PRO A 203 11.31 -10.06 4.55
C PRO A 203 10.70 -11.41 5.00
N VAL A 204 9.85 -11.98 4.14
CA VAL A 204 9.19 -13.27 4.36
C VAL A 204 9.72 -14.29 3.34
N PRO A 205 10.24 -15.44 3.78
CA PRO A 205 10.64 -16.50 2.86
C PRO A 205 9.40 -17.20 2.26
N LEU A 206 9.47 -17.53 0.97
CA LEU A 206 8.41 -18.22 0.21
C LEU A 206 8.77 -19.68 -0.09
#